data_AF-A0A0C2JG17-F1
#
_entry.id   AF-A0A0C2JG17-F1
#
_cell.length_a   1.000
_cell.length_b   1.000
_cell.length_c   1.000
_cell.angle_alpha   90.00
_cell.angle_beta   90.00
_cell.angle_gamma   90.00
#
_symmetry.space_group_name_H-M   'P 1'
#
loop_
_entity.id
_entity.type
_entity.pdbx_description
1 polymer ?
#
loop_
_entity_poly.entity_id
_entity_poly.type
_entity_poly.pdbx_seq_one_letter_code
_entity_poly.pdbx_strand_id
1 'polypeptide(L)'
;MDQDFLQRLPIDIHVDKLLEWLVSRKHCNRQWFKQYSFLVNQITEYLKSVKSAELERLFDNQGVNIFTIEDLSNRYPNLEADLNKFLQNMMENGVGLAGASAELARLMTELPALKKTSKDFQKQINNLEKKIAIKERYIQTAQTVFENKAQSYGISSAVIDQPLDIWSCLTSLDQELSLIWTRFGNILKPFQHFTNFIPHYRNRLDYK
;
A
#
# COMPACT_ATOMS: atom_id res chain seq x y z
N MET A 1 19.52 57.37 13.72
CA MET A 1 18.93 56.02 13.82
C MET A 1 19.87 55.11 13.04
N ASP A 2 20.58 54.20 13.70
CA ASP A 2 21.58 53.35 13.03
C ASP A 2 20.91 52.47 11.98
N GLN A 3 21.49 52.43 10.77
CA GLN A 3 21.02 51.54 9.70
C GLN A 3 21.04 50.06 10.13
N ASP A 4 21.97 49.71 11.02
CA ASP A 4 22.09 48.39 11.64
C ASP A 4 20.87 48.00 12.49
N PHE A 5 20.24 48.98 13.16
CA PHE A 5 19.04 48.73 13.95
C PHE A 5 17.84 48.41 13.06
N LEU A 6 17.73 49.11 11.92
CA LEU A 6 16.65 48.88 10.95
C LEU A 6 16.77 47.53 10.25
N GLN A 7 17.99 46.99 10.07
CA GLN A 7 18.22 45.66 9.48
C GLN A 7 17.91 44.50 10.43
N ARG A 8 17.85 44.74 11.75
CA ARG A 8 17.55 43.72 12.78
C ARG A 8 16.08 43.69 13.18
N LEU A 9 15.24 44.54 12.57
CA LEU A 9 13.81 44.50 12.82
C LEU A 9 13.23 43.20 12.26
N PRO A 10 12.48 42.44 13.08
CA PRO A 10 11.80 41.25 12.60
C PRO A 10 10.82 41.66 11.50
N ILE A 11 10.96 41.01 10.35
CA ILE A 11 10.09 41.24 9.21
C ILE A 11 8.94 40.24 9.32
N ASP A 12 7.75 40.75 9.63
CA ASP A 12 6.52 39.94 9.65
C ASP A 12 5.89 39.93 8.25
N ILE A 13 6.08 38.82 7.53
CA ILE A 13 5.51 38.61 6.20
C ILE A 13 4.83 37.26 6.16
N HIS A 14 3.57 37.25 5.70
CA HIS A 14 2.88 36.02 5.38
C HIS A 14 3.56 35.30 4.20
N VAL A 15 3.74 33.99 4.28
CA VAL A 15 4.46 33.19 3.27
C VAL A 15 3.92 33.41 1.85
N ASP A 16 2.59 33.50 1.70
CA ASP A 16 1.94 33.74 0.40
C ASP A 16 2.31 35.09 -0.24
N LYS A 17 2.81 36.03 0.56
CA LYS A 17 3.25 37.36 0.13
C LYS A 17 4.76 37.52 0.06
N LEU A 18 5.52 36.49 0.45
CA LEU A 18 6.98 36.53 0.49
C LEU A 18 7.58 36.84 -0.89
N LEU A 19 7.11 36.17 -1.94
CA LEU A 19 7.63 36.39 -3.30
C LEU A 19 7.33 37.81 -3.79
N GLU A 20 6.10 38.28 -3.59
CA GLU A 20 5.69 39.64 -3.96
C GLU A 20 6.54 40.68 -3.21
N TRP A 21 6.77 40.46 -1.91
CA TRP A 21 7.61 41.31 -1.09
C TRP A 21 9.05 41.35 -1.62
N LEU A 22 9.66 40.19 -1.90
CA LEU A 22 11.02 40.08 -2.44
C LEU A 22 11.18 40.82 -3.76
N VAL A 23 10.23 40.65 -4.68
CA VAL A 23 10.24 41.35 -5.98
C VAL A 23 10.01 42.85 -5.80
N SER A 24 9.11 43.27 -4.91
CA SER A 24 8.81 44.69 -4.67
C SER A 24 10.01 45.47 -4.13
N ARG A 25 10.84 44.81 -3.30
CA ARG A 25 12.06 45.35 -2.71
C ARG A 25 13.30 45.16 -3.58
N LYS A 26 13.12 44.65 -4.80
CA LYS A 26 14.20 44.38 -5.77
C LYS A 26 15.25 43.37 -5.26
N HIS A 27 14.87 42.49 -4.33
CA HIS A 27 15.69 41.34 -3.96
C HIS A 27 15.67 40.26 -5.05
N CYS A 28 14.58 40.21 -5.83
CA CYS A 28 14.43 39.31 -6.97
C CYS A 28 14.05 40.11 -8.23
N ASN A 29 14.60 39.73 -9.38
CA ASN A 29 14.21 40.31 -10.67
C ASN A 29 12.75 39.95 -11.02
N ARG A 30 11.98 40.86 -11.63
CA ARG A 30 10.61 40.57 -12.12
C ARG A 30 10.54 39.45 -13.15
N GLN A 31 11.60 39.25 -13.92
CA GLN A 31 11.69 38.18 -14.92
C GLN A 31 12.31 36.88 -14.37
N TRP A 32 12.35 36.72 -13.04
CA TRP A 32 12.96 35.57 -12.36
C TRP A 32 12.45 34.23 -12.90
N PHE A 33 11.16 34.11 -13.21
CA PHE A 33 10.55 32.83 -13.60
C PHE A 33 11.21 32.21 -14.84
N LYS A 34 11.46 33.00 -15.89
CA LYS A 34 12.11 32.51 -17.12
C LYS A 34 13.53 32.03 -16.86
N GLN A 35 14.28 32.79 -16.05
CA GLN A 35 15.66 32.45 -15.68
C GLN A 35 15.68 31.21 -14.78
N TYR A 36 14.75 31.12 -13.83
CA TYR A 36 14.60 29.98 -12.94
C TYR A 36 14.31 28.69 -13.70
N SER A 37 13.30 28.70 -14.57
CA SER A 37 12.96 27.52 -15.39
C SER A 37 14.11 27.08 -16.28
N PHE A 38 14.85 28.02 -16.87
CA PHE A 38 16.02 27.70 -17.69
C PHE A 38 17.14 27.05 -16.87
N LEU A 39 17.45 27.59 -15.69
CA LEU A 39 18.47 27.04 -14.80
C LEU A 39 18.08 25.66 -14.27
N VAL A 40 16.84 25.50 -13.79
CA VAL A 40 16.32 24.21 -13.31
C VAL A 40 16.43 23.14 -14.39
N ASN A 41 16.10 23.45 -15.64
CA ASN A 41 16.24 22.50 -16.75
C ASN A 41 17.71 22.12 -17.00
N GLN A 42 18.63 23.09 -17.05
CA GLN A 42 20.05 22.79 -17.23
C GLN A 42 20.61 21.93 -16.10
N ILE A 43 20.26 22.26 -14.86
CA ILE A 43 20.67 21.51 -13.67
C ILE A 43 20.13 20.09 -13.72
N THR A 44 18.85 19.93 -14.08
CA THR A 44 18.21 18.62 -14.19
C THR A 44 18.90 17.76 -15.24
N GLU A 45 19.21 18.31 -16.41
CA GLU A 45 19.92 17.59 -17.47
C GLU A 45 21.36 17.25 -17.09
N TYR A 46 22.08 18.17 -16.44
CA TYR A 46 23.40 17.90 -15.89
C TYR A 46 23.35 16.73 -14.90
N LEU A 47 22.42 16.76 -13.95
CA LEU A 47 22.33 15.73 -12.91
C LEU A 47 21.88 14.36 -13.45
N LYS A 48 21.02 14.31 -14.46
CA LYS A 48 20.74 13.06 -15.21
C LYS A 48 21.98 12.50 -15.90
N SER A 49 22.85 13.36 -16.43
CA SER A 49 24.09 12.92 -17.11
C SER A 49 25.08 12.25 -16.15
N VAL A 50 25.02 12.57 -14.86
CA VAL A 50 25.88 11.98 -13.81
C VAL A 50 25.55 10.51 -13.54
N LYS A 51 24.38 9.99 -13.98
CA LYS A 51 23.95 8.58 -13.88
C LYS A 51 24.14 7.96 -12.48
N SER A 52 23.63 8.64 -11.46
CA SER A 52 23.56 8.10 -10.09
C SER A 52 22.11 7.76 -9.74
N ALA A 53 21.86 6.50 -9.36
CA ALA A 53 20.54 6.05 -8.92
C ALA A 53 20.02 6.81 -7.69
N GLU A 54 20.91 7.36 -6.87
CA GLU A 54 20.55 8.20 -5.72
C GLU A 54 20.08 9.58 -6.17
N LEU A 55 20.76 10.18 -7.14
CA LEU A 55 20.37 11.47 -7.72
C LEU A 55 19.05 11.35 -8.48
N GLU A 56 18.86 10.28 -9.25
CA GLU A 56 17.60 10.01 -9.98
C GLU A 56 16.38 9.98 -9.04
N ARG A 57 16.47 9.28 -7.90
CA ARG A 57 15.39 9.23 -6.89
C ARG A 57 15.10 10.57 -6.23
N LEU A 58 16.08 11.46 -6.19
CA LEU A 58 15.94 12.79 -5.60
C LEU A 58 15.00 13.66 -6.46
N PHE A 59 15.07 13.53 -7.79
CA PHE A 59 14.21 14.28 -8.73
C PHE A 59 12.78 13.75 -8.83
N ASP A 60 12.58 12.45 -8.66
CA ASP A 60 11.22 11.86 -8.67
C ASP A 60 10.37 12.35 -7.50
N ASN A 61 11.01 12.79 -6.40
CA ASN A 61 10.35 13.14 -5.15
C ASN A 61 10.47 14.63 -4.76
N GLN A 62 11.52 15.32 -5.17
CA GLN A 62 11.80 16.70 -4.79
C GLN A 62 12.24 17.50 -6.02
N GLY A 63 11.48 18.54 -6.36
CA GLY A 63 11.87 19.47 -7.43
C GLY A 63 13.21 20.15 -7.11
N VAL A 64 13.93 20.56 -8.15
CA VAL A 64 15.23 21.24 -8.03
C VAL A 64 15.03 22.66 -7.50
N ASN A 65 15.69 23.00 -6.39
CA ASN A 65 15.75 24.36 -5.85
C ASN A 65 17.15 24.68 -5.29
N ILE A 66 17.34 25.92 -4.83
CA ILE A 66 18.64 26.41 -4.35
C ILE A 66 19.20 25.59 -3.18
N PHE A 67 18.35 25.20 -2.23
CA PHE A 67 18.75 24.41 -1.07
C PHE A 67 19.10 22.98 -1.46
N THR A 68 18.40 22.41 -2.44
CA THR A 68 18.72 21.09 -2.99
C THR A 68 20.12 21.07 -3.59
N ILE A 69 20.49 22.11 -4.33
CA ILE A 69 21.82 22.19 -4.97
C ILE A 69 22.92 22.44 -3.94
N GLU A 70 22.66 23.26 -2.93
CA GLU A 70 23.59 23.48 -1.82
C GLU A 70 23.88 22.18 -1.07
N ASP A 71 22.83 21.43 -0.73
CA ASP A 71 22.94 20.15 -0.07
C ASP A 71 23.65 19.09 -0.94
N LEU A 72 23.36 19.04 -2.24
CA LEU A 72 24.07 18.16 -3.17
C LEU A 72 25.56 18.52 -3.30
N SER A 73 25.89 19.81 -3.31
CA SER A 73 27.28 20.27 -3.37
C SER A 73 28.08 19.79 -2.15
N ASN A 74 27.45 19.81 -0.98
CA ASN A 74 28.06 19.32 0.26
C ASN A 74 28.19 17.79 0.29
N ARG A 75 27.22 17.06 -0.26
CA ARG A 75 27.20 15.59 -0.28
C ARG A 75 28.11 14.97 -1.33
N TYR A 76 28.35 15.65 -2.45
CA TYR A 76 29.12 15.12 -3.58
C TYR A 76 30.29 16.04 -3.95
N PRO A 77 31.45 15.90 -3.29
CA PRO A 77 32.64 16.72 -3.55
C PRO A 77 33.13 16.64 -5.01
N ASN A 78 32.86 15.51 -5.69
CA ASN A 78 33.18 15.32 -7.11
C ASN A 78 32.33 16.16 -8.06
N LEU A 79 31.20 16.69 -7.61
CA LEU A 79 30.29 17.56 -8.38
C LEU A 79 30.32 19.01 -7.88
N GLU A 80 30.96 19.27 -6.74
CA GLU A 80 30.96 20.56 -6.04
C GLU A 80 31.30 21.74 -6.96
N ALA A 81 32.33 21.61 -7.80
CA ALA A 81 32.75 22.70 -8.68
C ALA A 81 31.66 23.13 -9.68
N ASP A 82 30.90 22.18 -10.22
CA ASP A 82 29.82 22.47 -11.16
C ASP A 82 28.54 22.88 -10.44
N LEU A 83 28.22 22.25 -9.32
CA LEU A 83 27.06 22.63 -8.48
C LEU A 83 27.21 24.04 -7.91
N ASN A 84 28.42 24.43 -7.50
CA ASN A 84 28.71 25.80 -7.04
C ASN A 84 28.52 26.84 -8.15
N LYS A 85 28.80 26.53 -9.43
CA LYS A 85 28.46 27.42 -10.55
C LYS A 85 26.96 27.57 -10.70
N PHE A 86 26.21 26.48 -10.60
CA PHE A 86 24.75 26.54 -10.63
C PHE A 86 24.18 27.34 -9.45
N LEU A 87 24.75 27.19 -8.25
CA LEU A 87 24.38 28.00 -7.07
C LEU A 87 24.62 29.49 -7.32
N GLN A 88 25.80 29.85 -7.84
CA GLN A 88 26.09 31.24 -8.18
C GLN A 88 25.06 31.79 -9.17
N ASN A 89 24.78 31.07 -10.26
CA ASN A 89 23.78 31.48 -11.25
C ASN A 89 22.36 31.58 -10.67
N MET A 90 22.02 30.75 -9.67
CA MET A 90 20.73 30.82 -8.97
C MET A 90 20.68 31.99 -7.99
N MET A 91 21.80 32.34 -7.36
CA MET A 91 21.89 33.48 -6.45
C MET A 91 21.90 34.82 -7.20
N GLU A 92 22.43 34.83 -8.43
CA GLU A 92 22.38 36.00 -9.31
C GLU A 92 20.94 36.50 -9.47
N ASN A 93 20.76 37.81 -9.25
CA ASN A 93 19.46 38.48 -9.34
C ASN A 93 18.34 37.88 -8.47
N GLY A 94 18.69 37.08 -7.45
CA GLY A 94 17.75 36.47 -6.50
C GLY A 94 16.82 35.42 -7.11
N VAL A 95 17.20 34.79 -8.23
CA VAL A 95 16.35 33.87 -8.99
C VAL A 95 15.99 32.61 -8.19
N GLY A 96 16.98 32.00 -7.54
CA GLY A 96 16.80 30.83 -6.68
C GLY A 96 15.96 31.13 -5.44
N LEU A 97 16.09 32.34 -4.88
CA LEU A 97 15.27 32.79 -3.77
C LEU A 97 13.80 32.97 -4.17
N ALA A 98 13.56 33.52 -5.37
CA ALA A 98 12.22 33.65 -5.92
C ALA A 98 11.56 32.28 -6.16
N GLY A 99 12.31 31.33 -6.72
CA GLY A 99 11.86 29.95 -6.91
C GLY A 99 11.54 29.26 -5.59
N ALA A 100 12.43 29.36 -4.60
CA ALA A 100 12.21 28.82 -3.27
C ALA A 100 10.98 29.44 -2.58
N SER A 101 10.78 30.75 -2.69
CA SER A 101 9.61 31.41 -2.13
C SER A 101 8.30 30.98 -2.83
N ALA A 102 8.32 30.80 -4.15
CA ALA A 102 7.15 30.34 -4.89
C ALA A 102 6.78 28.90 -4.49
N GLU A 103 7.78 28.03 -4.35
CA GLU A 103 7.60 26.65 -3.92
C GLU A 103 7.10 26.56 -2.48
N LEU A 104 7.63 27.37 -1.58
CA LEU A 104 7.19 27.43 -0.19
C LEU A 104 5.70 27.84 -0.10
N ALA A 105 5.27 28.84 -0.87
CA ALA A 105 3.86 29.24 -0.93
C ALA A 105 2.96 28.09 -1.43
N ARG A 106 3.39 27.37 -2.47
CA ARG A 106 2.69 26.17 -2.97
C ARG A 106 2.55 25.11 -1.87
N LEU A 107 3.65 24.76 -1.20
CA LEU A 107 3.65 23.77 -0.12
C LEU A 107 2.73 24.18 1.04
N MET A 108 2.67 25.47 1.40
CA MET A 108 1.74 25.95 2.43
C MET A 108 0.28 25.73 2.07
N THR A 109 -0.09 25.77 0.79
CA THR A 109 -1.45 25.48 0.33
C THR A 109 -1.74 23.98 0.22
N GLU A 110 -0.75 23.16 -0.13
CA GLU A 110 -0.92 21.70 -0.31
C GLU A 110 -0.90 20.94 1.03
N LEU A 111 -0.11 21.40 2.00
CA LEU A 111 0.10 20.73 3.28
C LEU A 111 -1.19 20.48 4.09
N PRO A 112 -2.17 21.40 4.17
CA PRO A 112 -3.45 21.13 4.81
C PRO A 112 -4.25 19.99 4.15
N ALA A 113 -4.25 19.92 2.81
CA ALA A 113 -4.94 18.87 2.07
C ALA A 113 -4.29 17.51 2.32
N LEU A 114 -2.94 17.45 2.26
CA LEU A 114 -2.18 16.24 2.58
C LEU A 114 -2.41 15.79 4.03
N LYS A 115 -2.43 16.71 4.99
CA LYS A 115 -2.76 16.41 6.39
C LYS A 115 -4.16 15.84 6.56
N LYS A 116 -5.14 16.33 5.80
CA LYS A 116 -6.51 15.80 5.83
C LYS A 116 -6.55 14.36 5.30
N THR A 117 -5.95 14.13 4.14
CA THR A 117 -5.87 12.80 3.52
C THR A 117 -5.15 11.79 4.44
N SER A 118 -4.04 12.19 5.07
CA SER A 118 -3.32 11.38 6.05
C SER A 118 -4.21 10.96 7.24
N LYS A 119 -5.00 11.89 7.79
CA LYS A 119 -5.96 11.58 8.86
C LYS A 119 -7.04 10.61 8.42
N ASP A 120 -7.53 10.72 7.19
CA ASP A 120 -8.55 9.82 6.66
C ASP A 120 -8.00 8.40 6.45
N PHE A 121 -6.77 8.26 5.96
CA PHE A 121 -6.10 6.96 5.91
C PHE A 121 -5.88 6.37 7.30
N GLN A 122 -5.46 7.18 8.29
CA GLN A 122 -5.32 6.69 9.66
C GLN A 122 -6.64 6.16 10.24
N LYS A 123 -7.77 6.81 9.95
CA LYS A 123 -9.09 6.31 10.35
C LYS A 123 -9.43 4.98 9.67
N GLN A 124 -9.09 4.83 8.39
CA GLN A 124 -9.31 3.57 7.66
C GLN A 124 -8.48 2.43 8.25
N ILE A 125 -7.20 2.67 8.56
CA ILE A 125 -6.32 1.72 9.23
C ILE A 125 -6.95 1.25 10.55
N ASN A 126 -7.32 2.18 11.42
CA ASN A 126 -7.94 1.85 12.71
C ASN A 126 -9.24 1.05 12.57
N ASN A 127 -10.03 1.31 11.52
CA ASN A 127 -11.26 0.55 11.24
C ASN A 127 -10.96 -0.87 10.76
N LEU A 128 -9.93 -1.05 9.93
CA LEU A 128 -9.50 -2.36 9.45
C LEU A 128 -8.92 -3.19 10.60
N GLU A 129 -8.10 -2.61 11.46
CA GLU A 129 -7.57 -3.26 12.67
C GLU A 129 -8.69 -3.78 13.57
N LYS A 130 -9.75 -2.98 13.79
CA LYS A 130 -10.94 -3.43 14.54
C LYS A 130 -11.63 -4.62 13.87
N LYS A 131 -11.78 -4.61 12.54
CA LYS A 131 -12.38 -5.72 11.79
C LYS A 131 -11.53 -6.99 11.88
N ILE A 132 -10.20 -6.85 11.83
CA ILE A 132 -9.26 -7.97 12.01
C ILE A 132 -9.45 -8.57 13.40
N ALA A 133 -9.42 -7.74 14.46
CA ALA A 133 -9.60 -8.22 15.83
C ALA A 133 -10.94 -8.93 16.06
N ILE A 134 -12.02 -8.46 15.42
CA ILE A 134 -13.32 -9.15 15.46
C ILE A 134 -13.23 -10.52 14.77
N LYS A 135 -12.65 -10.59 13.57
CA LYS A 135 -12.49 -11.84 12.83
C LYS A 135 -11.61 -12.85 13.56
N GLU A 136 -10.54 -12.41 14.20
CA GLU A 136 -9.68 -13.27 15.03
C GLU A 136 -10.45 -13.90 16.19
N ARG A 137 -11.32 -13.13 16.86
CA ARG A 137 -12.21 -13.68 17.91
C ARG A 137 -13.20 -14.71 17.35
N TYR A 138 -13.74 -14.47 16.15
CA TYR A 138 -14.60 -15.45 15.49
C TYR A 138 -13.85 -16.74 15.17
N ILE A 139 -12.61 -16.64 14.68
CA ILE A 139 -11.76 -17.81 14.39
C ILE A 139 -11.49 -18.58 15.68
N GLN A 140 -11.08 -17.91 16.76
CA GLN A 140 -10.83 -18.55 18.06
C GLN A 140 -12.08 -19.26 18.58
N THR A 141 -13.25 -18.61 18.52
CA THR A 141 -14.51 -19.22 18.96
C THR A 141 -14.84 -20.45 18.11
N ALA A 142 -14.68 -20.36 16.79
CA ALA A 142 -14.91 -21.49 15.90
C ALA A 142 -13.95 -22.66 16.16
N GLN A 143 -12.68 -22.37 16.43
CA GLN A 143 -11.68 -23.37 16.81
C GLN A 143 -12.06 -24.06 18.13
N THR A 144 -12.42 -23.30 19.17
CA THR A 144 -12.85 -23.88 20.45
C THR A 144 -14.12 -24.74 20.30
N VAL A 145 -15.10 -24.28 19.52
CA VAL A 145 -16.31 -25.08 19.23
C VAL A 145 -15.96 -26.38 18.51
N PHE A 146 -15.07 -26.29 17.52
CA PHE A 146 -14.60 -27.45 16.78
C PHE A 146 -13.86 -28.45 17.68
N GLU A 147 -12.91 -27.97 18.49
CA GLU A 147 -12.15 -28.80 19.45
C GLU A 147 -13.06 -29.49 20.46
N ASN A 148 -14.00 -28.76 21.06
CA ASN A 148 -14.98 -29.33 21.99
C ASN A 148 -15.82 -30.43 21.33
N LYS A 149 -16.21 -30.23 20.06
CA LYS A 149 -16.97 -31.22 19.30
C LYS A 149 -16.10 -32.43 18.94
N ALA A 150 -14.86 -32.23 18.50
CA ALA A 150 -13.92 -33.31 18.20
C ALA A 150 -13.64 -34.18 19.44
N GLN A 151 -13.42 -33.55 20.59
CA GLN A 151 -13.28 -34.24 21.87
C GLN A 151 -14.53 -35.06 22.25
N SER A 152 -15.74 -34.53 21.98
CA SER A 152 -16.99 -35.28 22.23
C SER A 152 -17.12 -36.56 21.39
N TYR A 153 -16.40 -36.64 20.26
CA TYR A 153 -16.30 -37.84 19.42
C TYR A 153 -15.06 -38.70 19.73
N GLY A 154 -14.27 -38.36 20.75
CA GLY A 154 -13.05 -39.08 21.11
C GLY A 154 -11.87 -38.87 20.15
N ILE A 155 -11.93 -37.84 19.30
CA ILE A 155 -10.86 -37.51 18.35
C ILE A 155 -9.83 -36.65 19.08
N SER A 156 -8.60 -37.14 19.21
CA SER A 156 -7.50 -36.41 19.85
C SER A 156 -7.10 -35.20 19.00
N SER A 157 -7.02 -34.03 19.63
CA SER A 157 -6.70 -32.75 18.98
C SER A 157 -5.30 -32.70 18.35
N ALA A 158 -4.45 -33.69 18.59
CA ALA A 158 -3.12 -33.84 18.01
C ALA A 158 -3.10 -34.48 16.60
N VAL A 159 -4.24 -35.00 16.11
CA VAL A 159 -4.30 -35.72 14.81
C VAL A 159 -4.77 -34.80 13.67
N ILE A 160 -5.27 -33.61 13.97
CA ILE A 160 -5.85 -32.69 12.98
C ILE A 160 -4.91 -31.50 12.80
N ASP A 161 -3.69 -31.75 12.34
CA ASP A 161 -2.74 -30.68 12.00
C ASP A 161 -3.15 -29.93 10.72
N GLN A 162 -4.06 -30.50 9.90
CA GLN A 162 -4.63 -29.81 8.74
C GLN A 162 -6.13 -30.08 8.57
N PRO A 163 -6.96 -29.03 8.36
CA PRO A 163 -8.34 -29.16 7.89
C PRO A 163 -8.49 -29.99 6.60
N LEU A 164 -7.39 -30.19 5.85
CA LEU A 164 -7.32 -31.00 4.64
C LEU A 164 -7.56 -32.49 4.90
N ASP A 165 -7.12 -33.03 6.03
CA ASP A 165 -7.20 -34.47 6.30
C ASP A 165 -8.65 -34.90 6.55
N ILE A 166 -9.43 -34.11 7.28
CA ILE A 166 -10.87 -34.37 7.49
C ILE A 166 -11.65 -34.23 6.18
N TRP A 167 -11.34 -33.23 5.36
CA TRP A 167 -11.97 -33.07 4.05
C TRP A 167 -11.65 -34.25 3.12
N SER A 168 -10.41 -34.74 3.11
CA SER A 168 -10.04 -35.93 2.34
C SER A 168 -10.78 -37.18 2.81
N CYS A 169 -10.93 -37.39 4.13
CA CYS A 169 -11.71 -38.49 4.70
C CYS A 169 -13.22 -38.39 4.39
N LEU A 170 -13.80 -37.19 4.39
CA LEU A 170 -15.20 -36.99 3.99
C LEU A 170 -15.40 -37.34 2.51
N THR A 171 -14.44 -36.97 1.66
CA THR A 171 -14.49 -37.24 0.23
C THR A 171 -14.34 -38.74 -0.07
N SER A 172 -13.49 -39.46 0.68
CA SER A 172 -13.35 -40.91 0.54
C SER A 172 -14.58 -41.67 1.05
N LEU A 173 -15.22 -41.19 2.12
CA LEU A 173 -16.44 -41.81 2.67
C LEU A 173 -17.61 -41.76 1.66
N ASP A 174 -17.77 -40.65 0.94
CA ASP A 174 -18.83 -40.49 -0.07
C ASP A 174 -18.64 -41.45 -1.27
N GLN A 175 -17.38 -41.70 -1.64
CA GLN A 175 -17.02 -42.69 -2.66
C GLN A 175 -17.32 -44.12 -2.20
N GLU A 176 -17.01 -44.47 -0.95
CA GLU A 176 -17.32 -45.78 -0.39
C GLU A 176 -18.82 -46.04 -0.27
N LEU A 177 -19.60 -45.05 0.19
CA LEU A 177 -21.06 -45.15 0.25
C LEU A 177 -21.68 -45.33 -1.14
N SER A 178 -21.14 -44.65 -2.15
CA SER A 178 -21.57 -44.81 -3.55
C SER A 178 -21.30 -46.22 -4.09
N LEU A 179 -20.18 -46.82 -3.72
CA LEU A 179 -19.86 -48.22 -4.08
C LEU A 179 -20.80 -49.21 -3.38
N ILE A 180 -21.10 -49.00 -2.09
CA ILE A 180 -22.05 -49.81 -1.34
C ILE A 180 -23.44 -49.72 -1.97
N TRP A 181 -23.90 -48.51 -2.30
CA TRP A 181 -25.18 -48.28 -2.96
C TRP A 181 -25.29 -49.01 -4.30
N THR A 182 -24.22 -48.97 -5.11
CA THR A 182 -24.13 -49.68 -6.39
C THR A 182 -24.22 -51.19 -6.19
N ARG A 183 -23.52 -51.73 -5.19
CA ARG A 183 -23.59 -53.16 -4.85
C ARG A 183 -24.98 -53.57 -4.34
N PHE A 184 -25.61 -52.75 -3.52
CA PHE A 184 -27.00 -52.97 -3.08
C PHE A 184 -27.98 -52.96 -4.26
N GLY A 185 -27.84 -52.02 -5.20
CA GLY A 185 -28.65 -51.99 -6.42
C GLY A 185 -28.50 -53.27 -7.27
N ASN A 186 -27.28 -53.83 -7.31
CA ASN A 186 -27.02 -55.10 -8.00
C ASN A 186 -27.61 -56.32 -7.28
N ILE A 187 -27.78 -56.27 -5.96
CA ILE A 187 -28.42 -57.32 -5.16
C ILE A 187 -29.96 -57.17 -5.18
N LEU A 188 -30.46 -55.94 -5.36
CA LEU A 188 -31.89 -55.65 -5.38
C LEU A 188 -32.62 -56.35 -6.54
N LYS A 189 -32.01 -56.41 -7.73
CA LYS A 189 -32.61 -57.10 -8.90
C LYS A 189 -32.76 -58.61 -8.69
N PRO A 190 -31.71 -59.36 -8.28
CA PRO A 190 -31.84 -60.76 -7.86
C PRO A 190 -32.84 -60.94 -6.72
N PHE A 191 -32.79 -60.08 -5.70
CA PHE A 191 -33.70 -60.17 -4.57
C PHE A 191 -35.15 -60.04 -5.01
N GLN A 192 -35.50 -59.02 -5.80
CA GLN A 192 -36.82 -58.82 -6.42
C GLN A 192 -37.23 -59.99 -7.31
N HIS A 193 -36.30 -60.54 -8.10
CA HIS A 193 -36.55 -61.73 -8.88
C HIS A 193 -36.95 -62.91 -7.98
N PHE A 194 -36.20 -63.19 -6.92
CA PHE A 194 -36.53 -64.27 -5.97
C PHE A 194 -37.80 -63.99 -5.15
N THR A 195 -38.06 -62.73 -4.78
CA THR A 195 -39.30 -62.37 -4.06
C THR A 195 -40.53 -62.57 -4.93
N ASN A 196 -40.43 -62.35 -6.25
CA ASN A 196 -41.52 -62.58 -7.19
C ASN A 196 -41.60 -64.04 -7.68
N PHE A 197 -40.46 -64.73 -7.72
CA PHE A 197 -40.35 -66.12 -8.18
C PHE A 197 -40.89 -67.12 -7.15
N ILE A 198 -40.61 -66.93 -5.86
CA ILE A 198 -41.04 -67.86 -4.80
C ILE A 198 -42.58 -67.99 -4.71
N PRO A 199 -43.38 -66.92 -4.74
CA PRO A 199 -44.84 -67.01 -4.81
C PRO A 199 -45.34 -67.66 -6.11
N HIS A 200 -44.71 -67.34 -7.24
CA HIS A 200 -45.09 -67.91 -8.53
C HIS A 200 -44.84 -69.44 -8.59
N TYR A 201 -43.77 -69.92 -7.96
CA TYR A 201 -43.44 -71.34 -7.88
C TYR A 201 -44.31 -72.10 -6.87
N ARG A 202 -44.63 -71.48 -5.71
CA ARG A 202 -45.60 -72.03 -4.74
C ARG A 202 -46.96 -72.27 -5.39
N ASN A 203 -47.49 -71.29 -6.11
CA ASN A 203 -48.76 -71.41 -6.82
C ASN A 203 -48.78 -72.47 -7.93
N ARG A 204 -47.63 -72.98 -8.38
CA ARG A 204 -47.56 -74.09 -9.34
C ARG A 204 -47.43 -75.48 -8.70
N LEU A 205 -46.98 -75.55 -7.45
CA LEU A 205 -46.88 -76.80 -6.69
C LEU A 205 -48.23 -77.19 -6.08
N ASP A 206 -49.10 -76.22 -5.79
CA ASP A 206 -50.46 -76.46 -5.28
C ASP A 206 -51.47 -76.93 -6.37
N TYR A 207 -51.02 -77.12 -7.62
CA TYR A 207 -51.84 -77.57 -8.76
C TYR A 207 -51.42 -78.96 -9.32
N LYS A 208 -50.68 -79.76 -8.55
CA LYS A 208 -50.41 -81.18 -8.83
C LYS A 208 -50.89 -82.04 -7.67
#